data_AF-A0A3D2JTQ7-F1
#
_entry.id   AF-A0A3D2JTQ7-F1
#
_cell.length_a   1.000
_cell.length_b   1.000
_cell.length_c   1.000
_cell.angle_alpha   90.00
_cell.angle_beta   90.00
_cell.angle_gamma   90.00
#
_symmetry.space_group_name_H-M   'P 1'
#
loop_
_entity.id
_entity.type
_entity.pdbx_description
1 polymer ?
#
loop_
_entity_poly.entity_id
_entity_poly.type
_entity_poly.pdbx_seq_one_letter_code
_entity_poly.pdbx_strand_id
1 'polypeptide(L)'
;MSGKTLYDKIWDAHLVKEREDGTNLIYIDRHLIHEVTSPQAFEGLRLAGRLPWRAAANFATPDHNIPTTRDERSQGLAGIKDPVSKIQVSTLDDNCSEFNIFELKMNDLRQGIVHVVGPEQGATLPGMTIVCGDSHTSTHGALGALAHGIGTSEVEHVLATQCLMQKKMKNMLVRVDGQLPTGVTAKDIVLAIIGKIGTAGGTGYTIEFDGEAIRSLSVEGRMTVCNMAIEAGARAGLVAVDQTTLDYIKGRPFAPAGEVWERAQEAWRNLVSDEDAVFDAVVELNAADIEPQVTWGTSPEMVAPIN
;
A
#
# COMPACT_ATOMS: atom_id res chain seq x y z
N MET A 1 27.29 13.63 6.95
CA MET A 1 26.39 12.64 6.31
C MET A 1 25.21 13.43 5.80
N SER A 2 24.78 13.21 4.57
CA SER A 2 23.55 13.82 4.05
C SER A 2 22.35 13.38 4.88
N GLY A 3 21.29 14.20 4.89
CA GLY A 3 19.99 13.82 5.42
C GLY A 3 19.41 12.54 4.80
N LYS A 4 18.44 11.96 5.47
CA LYS A 4 17.74 10.74 5.06
C LYS A 4 16.41 11.07 4.38
N THR A 5 16.09 10.35 3.31
CA THR A 5 14.73 10.39 2.75
C THR A 5 13.73 9.70 3.69
N LEU A 6 12.44 9.90 3.46
CA LEU A 6 11.40 9.14 4.17
C LEU A 6 11.58 7.63 3.97
N TYR A 7 11.89 7.21 2.75
CA TYR A 7 12.17 5.80 2.45
C TYR A 7 13.37 5.28 3.26
N ASP A 8 14.46 6.04 3.35
CA ASP A 8 15.64 5.65 4.14
C ASP A 8 15.30 5.51 5.62
N LYS A 9 14.53 6.45 6.18
CA LYS A 9 14.10 6.40 7.59
C LYS A 9 13.27 5.15 7.90
N ILE A 10 12.31 4.83 7.04
CA ILE A 10 11.46 3.64 7.22
C ILE A 10 12.30 2.38 7.00
N TRP A 11 13.10 2.31 5.95
CA TRP A 11 13.95 1.16 5.65
C TRP A 11 14.90 0.83 6.81
N ASP A 12 15.63 1.82 7.30
CA ASP A 12 16.62 1.65 8.36
C ASP A 12 15.98 1.20 9.68
N ALA A 13 14.74 1.64 9.96
CA ALA A 13 14.00 1.21 11.15
C ALA A 13 13.57 -0.26 11.12
N HIS A 14 13.50 -0.87 9.93
CA HIS A 14 13.02 -2.25 9.73
C HIS A 14 14.12 -3.22 9.26
N LEU A 15 15.34 -2.74 9.09
CA LEU A 15 16.48 -3.56 8.69
C LEU A 15 16.87 -4.54 9.80
N VAL A 16 16.64 -5.84 9.55
CA VAL A 16 17.02 -6.91 10.48
C VAL A 16 18.47 -7.32 10.26
N LYS A 17 18.86 -7.50 8.99
CA LYS A 17 20.21 -7.92 8.62
C LYS A 17 20.53 -7.57 7.18
N GLU A 18 21.68 -6.94 6.99
CA GLU A 18 22.31 -6.80 5.67
C GLU A 18 23.26 -7.98 5.40
N ARG A 19 23.28 -8.47 4.15
CA ARG A 19 24.19 -9.52 3.68
C ARG A 19 25.25 -8.94 2.74
N GLU A 20 26.36 -9.65 2.62
CA GLU A 20 27.52 -9.23 1.81
C GLU A 20 27.19 -9.03 0.31
N ASP A 21 26.14 -9.67 -0.20
CA ASP A 21 25.69 -9.57 -1.59
C ASP A 21 24.74 -8.38 -1.85
N GLY A 22 24.51 -7.53 -0.83
CA GLY A 22 23.59 -6.39 -0.87
C GLY A 22 22.11 -6.77 -0.68
N THR A 23 21.80 -8.04 -0.38
CA THR A 23 20.44 -8.47 -0.03
C THR A 23 20.17 -8.19 1.46
N ASN A 24 19.00 -7.66 1.78
CA ASN A 24 18.61 -7.26 3.12
C ASN A 24 17.44 -8.09 3.61
N LEU A 25 17.45 -8.46 4.89
CA LEU A 25 16.29 -9.01 5.57
C LEU A 25 15.56 -7.86 6.24
N ILE A 26 14.32 -7.60 5.83
CA ILE A 26 13.48 -6.53 6.34
C ILE A 26 12.33 -7.13 7.15
N TYR A 27 12.07 -6.59 8.33
CA TYR A 27 10.90 -6.94 9.14
C TYR A 27 9.63 -6.38 8.51
N ILE A 28 8.53 -7.12 8.61
CA ILE A 28 7.21 -6.76 8.06
C ILE A 28 6.21 -6.56 9.22
N ASP A 29 5.66 -5.37 9.35
CA ASP A 29 4.72 -5.03 10.44
C ASP A 29 3.30 -5.54 10.19
N ARG A 30 2.87 -5.48 8.93
CA ARG A 30 1.50 -5.79 8.52
C ARG A 30 1.51 -6.61 7.25
N HIS A 31 0.80 -7.73 7.28
CA HIS A 31 0.50 -8.52 6.10
C HIS A 31 -1.01 -8.44 5.85
N LEU A 32 -1.37 -7.88 4.71
CA LEU A 32 -2.74 -7.87 4.23
C LEU A 32 -2.96 -9.10 3.36
N ILE A 33 -4.11 -9.74 3.51
CA ILE A 33 -4.40 -11.04 2.92
C ILE A 33 -5.76 -11.00 2.23
N HIS A 34 -5.81 -11.55 1.01
CA HIS A 34 -7.02 -11.78 0.24
C HIS A 34 -7.04 -13.22 -0.28
N GLU A 35 -8.16 -13.64 -0.85
CA GLU A 35 -8.49 -15.03 -1.15
C GLU A 35 -7.77 -15.62 -2.38
N VAL A 36 -7.15 -14.79 -3.22
CA VAL A 36 -6.63 -15.24 -4.52
C VAL A 36 -5.23 -15.83 -4.40
N THR A 37 -4.33 -15.16 -3.69
CA THR A 37 -2.88 -15.47 -3.70
C THR A 37 -2.39 -16.17 -2.43
N SER A 38 -3.24 -16.26 -1.41
CA SER A 38 -2.91 -16.81 -0.09
C SER A 38 -3.14 -18.30 0.12
N PRO A 39 -4.06 -19.02 -0.57
CA PRO A 39 -4.35 -20.43 -0.27
C PRO A 39 -3.13 -21.34 -0.26
N GLN A 40 -2.22 -21.20 -1.23
CA GLN A 40 -1.03 -22.02 -1.34
C GLN A 40 -0.02 -21.73 -0.22
N ALA A 41 0.05 -20.49 0.26
CA ALA A 41 0.93 -20.13 1.36
C ALA A 41 0.49 -20.80 2.66
N PHE A 42 -0.82 -20.81 2.95
CA PHE A 42 -1.36 -21.52 4.11
C PHE A 42 -1.14 -23.03 4.02
N GLU A 43 -1.29 -23.62 2.83
CA GLU A 43 -0.98 -25.03 2.62
C GLU A 43 0.50 -25.35 2.85
N GLY A 44 1.40 -24.48 2.39
CA GLY A 44 2.84 -24.58 2.66
C GLY A 44 3.15 -24.62 4.17
N LEU A 45 2.49 -23.77 4.96
CA LEU A 45 2.60 -23.81 6.42
C LEU A 45 2.15 -25.15 7.00
N ARG A 46 1.00 -25.68 6.56
CA ARG A 46 0.49 -26.98 7.04
C ARG A 46 1.45 -28.11 6.72
N LEU A 47 1.90 -28.22 5.47
CA LEU A 47 2.83 -29.26 5.03
C LEU A 47 4.16 -29.19 5.79
N ALA A 48 4.61 -27.99 6.15
CA ALA A 48 5.81 -27.77 6.93
C ALA A 48 5.60 -27.86 8.46
N GLY A 49 4.37 -28.06 8.94
CA GLY A 49 4.04 -28.07 10.37
C GLY A 49 4.31 -26.73 11.07
N ARG A 50 4.13 -25.60 10.37
CA ARG A 50 4.39 -24.25 10.86
C ARG A 50 3.11 -23.51 11.20
N LEU A 51 3.22 -22.59 12.17
CA LEU A 51 2.20 -21.59 12.46
C LEU A 51 2.71 -20.21 12.02
N PRO A 52 1.82 -19.24 11.77
CA PRO A 52 2.24 -17.87 11.57
C PRO A 52 3.05 -17.36 12.76
N TRP A 53 4.17 -16.70 12.49
CA TRP A 53 5.05 -16.15 13.53
C TRP A 53 4.32 -15.17 14.44
N ARG A 54 3.47 -14.32 13.85
CA ARG A 54 2.66 -13.34 14.58
C ARG A 54 1.29 -13.20 13.93
N ALA A 55 0.33 -14.04 14.32
CA ALA A 55 -1.03 -14.03 13.77
C ALA A 55 -1.68 -12.64 13.77
N ALA A 56 -1.52 -11.86 14.85
CA ALA A 56 -2.05 -10.49 14.98
C ALA A 56 -1.46 -9.44 14.01
N ALA A 57 -0.34 -9.74 13.33
CA ALA A 57 0.20 -8.90 12.27
C ALA A 57 -0.56 -9.07 10.93
N ASN A 58 -1.42 -10.07 10.82
CA ASN A 58 -2.16 -10.39 9.60
C ASN A 58 -3.59 -9.82 9.67
N PHE A 59 -4.05 -9.28 8.55
CA PHE A 59 -5.41 -8.76 8.39
C PHE A 59 -5.96 -9.28 7.06
N ALA A 60 -7.06 -10.02 7.10
CA ALA A 60 -7.67 -10.61 5.93
C ALA A 60 -9.00 -9.93 5.57
N THR A 61 -9.28 -9.83 4.28
CA THR A 61 -10.60 -9.50 3.74
C THR A 61 -10.69 -10.12 2.34
N PRO A 62 -11.78 -10.83 2.01
CA PRO A 62 -12.00 -11.24 0.63
C PRO A 62 -12.54 -10.03 -0.16
N ASP A 63 -12.04 -9.81 -1.37
CA ASP A 63 -12.44 -8.64 -2.17
C ASP A 63 -12.39 -8.83 -3.70
N HIS A 64 -11.76 -9.90 -4.21
CA HIS A 64 -11.63 -10.15 -5.64
C HIS A 64 -12.81 -10.97 -6.22
N ASN A 65 -13.34 -11.90 -5.43
CA ASN A 65 -14.35 -12.88 -5.82
C ASN A 65 -15.71 -12.61 -5.19
N ILE A 66 -15.96 -11.35 -4.84
CA ILE A 66 -17.18 -10.93 -4.17
C ILE A 66 -18.23 -10.48 -5.20
N PRO A 67 -19.46 -11.03 -5.17
CA PRO A 67 -20.54 -10.60 -6.05
C PRO A 67 -20.86 -9.11 -5.91
N THR A 68 -21.19 -8.47 -7.03
CA THR A 68 -21.54 -7.05 -7.09
C THR A 68 -23.05 -6.80 -7.09
N THR A 69 -23.87 -7.83 -7.26
CA THR A 69 -25.33 -7.71 -7.22
C THR A 69 -25.87 -7.83 -5.78
N ARG A 70 -26.89 -7.04 -5.45
CA ARG A 70 -27.49 -7.03 -4.11
C ARG A 70 -28.05 -8.39 -3.71
N ASP A 71 -28.72 -9.06 -4.65
CA ASP A 71 -29.37 -10.35 -4.40
C ASP A 71 -28.35 -11.43 -4.07
N GLU A 72 -27.25 -11.51 -4.81
CA GLU A 72 -26.17 -12.48 -4.55
C GLU A 72 -25.46 -12.16 -3.24
N ARG A 73 -25.16 -10.89 -2.97
CA ARG A 73 -24.54 -10.48 -1.69
C ARG A 73 -25.41 -10.84 -0.49
N SER A 74 -26.73 -10.68 -0.58
CA SER A 74 -27.65 -10.99 0.52
C SER A 74 -27.66 -12.48 0.91
N GLN A 75 -27.20 -13.36 0.02
CA GLN A 75 -27.13 -14.80 0.22
C GLN A 75 -25.76 -15.25 0.79
N GLY A 76 -24.83 -14.33 1.04
CA GLY A 76 -23.47 -14.62 1.49
C GLY A 76 -22.73 -15.56 0.53
N LEU A 77 -21.97 -16.52 1.07
CA LEU A 77 -21.25 -17.54 0.28
C LEU A 77 -22.15 -18.35 -0.67
N ALA A 78 -23.45 -18.50 -0.36
CA ALA A 78 -24.37 -19.21 -1.24
C ALA A 78 -24.70 -18.42 -2.52
N GLY A 79 -24.54 -17.10 -2.50
CA GLY A 79 -24.74 -16.22 -3.65
C GLY A 79 -23.58 -16.21 -4.64
N ILE A 80 -22.41 -16.74 -4.27
CA ILE A 80 -21.28 -16.91 -5.20
C ILE A 80 -21.57 -18.11 -6.10
N LYS A 81 -22.00 -17.83 -7.33
CA LYS A 81 -22.40 -18.85 -8.31
C LYS A 81 -21.22 -19.58 -8.93
N ASP A 82 -20.11 -18.87 -9.15
CA ASP A 82 -18.91 -19.47 -9.69
C ASP A 82 -18.25 -20.37 -8.63
N PRO A 83 -18.06 -21.67 -8.90
CA PRO A 83 -17.51 -22.59 -7.91
C PRO A 83 -16.04 -22.31 -7.57
N VAL A 84 -15.26 -21.71 -8.48
CA VAL A 84 -13.85 -21.36 -8.25
C VAL A 84 -13.76 -20.13 -7.33
N SER A 85 -14.55 -19.10 -7.59
CA SER A 85 -14.66 -17.94 -6.70
C SER A 85 -15.13 -18.36 -5.30
N LYS A 86 -16.12 -19.26 -5.23
CA LYS A 86 -16.67 -19.73 -3.95
C LYS A 86 -15.64 -20.48 -3.13
N ILE A 87 -14.88 -21.40 -3.75
CA ILE A 87 -13.85 -22.16 -3.04
C ILE A 87 -12.73 -21.25 -2.53
N GLN A 88 -12.34 -20.20 -3.28
CA GLN A 88 -11.32 -19.26 -2.82
C GLN A 88 -11.76 -18.51 -1.57
N VAL A 89 -12.97 -17.94 -1.57
CA VAL A 89 -13.49 -17.20 -0.40
C VAL A 89 -13.65 -18.12 0.81
N SER A 90 -14.24 -19.32 0.64
CA SER A 90 -14.38 -20.25 1.77
C SER A 90 -13.03 -20.75 2.28
N THR A 91 -12.05 -20.94 1.40
CA THR A 91 -10.69 -21.33 1.81
C THR A 91 -10.03 -20.24 2.64
N LEU A 92 -10.25 -18.96 2.33
CA LEU A 92 -9.78 -17.86 3.17
C LEU A 92 -10.43 -17.90 4.56
N ASP A 93 -11.75 -18.11 4.63
CA ASP A 93 -12.49 -18.24 5.90
C ASP A 93 -11.90 -19.36 6.79
N ASP A 94 -11.66 -20.52 6.18
CA ASP A 94 -11.11 -21.71 6.86
C ASP A 94 -9.67 -21.46 7.32
N ASN A 95 -8.82 -20.90 6.46
CA ASN A 95 -7.44 -20.55 6.78
C ASN A 95 -7.37 -19.55 7.94
N CYS A 96 -8.16 -18.48 7.89
CA CYS A 96 -8.15 -17.46 8.94
C CYS A 96 -8.61 -18.02 10.28
N SER A 97 -9.62 -18.90 10.26
CA SER A 97 -10.12 -19.59 11.46
C SER A 97 -9.09 -20.55 12.05
N GLU A 98 -8.44 -21.37 11.21
CA GLU A 98 -7.43 -22.34 11.63
C GLU A 98 -6.18 -21.67 12.21
N PHE A 99 -5.71 -20.59 11.58
CA PHE A 99 -4.47 -19.91 11.95
C PHE A 99 -4.68 -18.69 12.86
N ASN A 100 -5.91 -18.47 13.35
CA ASN A 100 -6.28 -17.38 14.25
C ASN A 100 -5.91 -15.98 13.69
N ILE A 101 -6.22 -15.75 12.42
CA ILE A 101 -6.00 -14.47 11.73
C ILE A 101 -7.30 -13.66 11.76
N PHE A 102 -7.18 -12.35 11.99
CA PHE A 102 -8.32 -11.44 11.92
C PHE A 102 -8.82 -11.34 10.48
N GLU A 103 -10.12 -11.52 10.29
CA GLU A 103 -10.76 -11.46 8.97
C GLU A 103 -12.04 -10.60 9.01
N LEU A 104 -12.14 -9.66 8.06
CA LEU A 104 -13.42 -9.07 7.68
C LEU A 104 -14.11 -10.00 6.68
N LYS A 105 -14.94 -10.91 7.19
CA LYS A 105 -15.68 -11.86 6.34
C LYS A 105 -16.60 -11.13 5.36
N MET A 106 -17.01 -11.81 4.29
CA MET A 106 -17.87 -11.26 3.23
C MET A 106 -19.11 -10.48 3.72
N ASN A 107 -19.72 -10.90 4.84
CA ASN A 107 -20.92 -10.27 5.40
C ASN A 107 -20.64 -9.21 6.47
N ASP A 108 -19.38 -8.97 6.83
CA ASP A 108 -19.02 -7.85 7.70
C ASP A 108 -19.31 -6.54 6.96
N LEU A 109 -19.97 -5.59 7.63
CA LEU A 109 -20.31 -4.30 7.02
C LEU A 109 -19.08 -3.48 6.61
N ARG A 110 -17.92 -3.80 7.18
CA ARG A 110 -16.63 -3.14 6.90
C ARG A 110 -15.87 -3.81 5.76
N GLN A 111 -16.31 -4.97 5.27
CA GLN A 111 -15.67 -5.67 4.16
C GLN A 111 -15.64 -4.79 2.90
N GLY A 112 -14.50 -4.79 2.23
CA GLY A 112 -14.28 -4.00 1.02
C GLY A 112 -12.88 -4.29 0.45
N ILE A 113 -12.48 -3.49 -0.54
CA ILE A 113 -11.17 -3.59 -1.19
C ILE A 113 -10.07 -3.45 -0.14
N VAL A 114 -9.12 -4.38 -0.12
CA VAL A 114 -8.10 -4.51 0.94
C VAL A 114 -7.29 -3.24 1.16
N HIS A 115 -7.00 -2.51 0.07
CA HIS A 115 -6.26 -1.24 0.10
C HIS A 115 -7.09 -0.03 0.56
N VAL A 116 -8.41 -0.17 0.65
CA VAL A 116 -9.34 0.84 1.19
C VAL A 116 -9.64 0.53 2.66
N VAL A 117 -10.02 -0.71 2.96
CA VAL A 117 -10.39 -1.08 4.33
C VAL A 117 -9.20 -1.08 5.28
N GLY A 118 -7.98 -1.36 4.79
CA GLY A 118 -6.77 -1.30 5.61
C GLY A 118 -6.61 0.08 6.30
N PRO A 119 -6.53 1.18 5.54
CA PRO A 119 -6.51 2.54 6.10
C PRO A 119 -7.78 2.90 6.88
N GLU A 120 -8.98 2.56 6.39
CA GLU A 120 -10.24 2.89 7.07
C GLU A 120 -10.38 2.23 8.44
N GLN A 121 -9.81 1.05 8.61
CA GLN A 121 -9.77 0.35 9.89
C GLN A 121 -8.57 0.76 10.75
N GLY A 122 -7.58 1.50 10.22
CA GLY A 122 -6.33 1.82 10.91
C GLY A 122 -5.36 0.65 10.97
N ALA A 123 -5.52 -0.36 10.11
CA ALA A 123 -4.56 -1.45 9.95
C ALA A 123 -3.26 -0.99 9.25
N THR A 124 -3.36 0.13 8.55
CA THR A 124 -2.25 0.89 7.95
C THR A 124 -1.91 2.08 8.82
N LEU A 125 -0.71 2.09 9.40
CA LEU A 125 -0.21 3.18 10.23
C LEU A 125 1.13 3.70 9.68
N PRO A 126 1.48 4.97 9.95
CA PRO A 126 2.72 5.55 9.45
C PRO A 126 3.96 4.81 9.96
N GLY A 127 4.96 4.74 9.10
CA GLY A 127 6.24 4.09 9.37
C GLY A 127 6.20 2.57 9.24
N MET A 128 5.04 1.94 9.04
CA MET A 128 4.96 0.50 8.86
C MET A 128 5.59 0.03 7.56
N THR A 129 6.11 -1.18 7.58
CA THR A 129 6.33 -2.03 6.41
C THR A 129 5.09 -2.91 6.17
N ILE A 130 4.49 -2.81 4.98
CA ILE A 130 3.22 -3.47 4.65
C ILE A 130 3.36 -4.26 3.36
N VAL A 131 2.85 -5.50 3.36
CA VAL A 131 2.84 -6.35 2.16
C VAL A 131 1.47 -6.99 1.96
N CYS A 132 1.16 -7.29 0.72
CA CYS A 132 -0.02 -8.05 0.31
C CYS A 132 0.32 -8.83 -0.96
N GLY A 133 -0.39 -9.92 -1.24
CA GLY A 133 -0.32 -10.62 -2.52
C GLY A 133 -0.93 -9.86 -3.71
N ASP A 134 -0.99 -8.52 -3.63
CA ASP A 134 -1.62 -7.61 -4.58
C ASP A 134 -0.63 -6.52 -5.02
N SER A 135 -0.60 -6.18 -6.32
CA SER A 135 0.34 -5.21 -6.90
C SER A 135 0.15 -3.78 -6.38
N HIS A 136 -1.09 -3.39 -6.08
CA HIS A 136 -1.48 -2.02 -5.71
C HIS A 136 -1.33 -1.74 -4.21
N THR A 137 -0.61 -2.61 -3.50
CA THR A 137 -0.22 -2.41 -2.09
C THR A 137 0.53 -1.09 -1.86
N SER A 138 1.15 -0.52 -2.88
CA SER A 138 1.73 0.83 -2.85
C SER A 138 0.77 1.91 -2.37
N THR A 139 -0.55 1.71 -2.48
CA THR A 139 -1.61 2.62 -1.97
C THR A 139 -1.36 3.09 -0.54
N HIS A 140 -0.87 2.19 0.33
CA HIS A 140 -0.67 2.48 1.77
C HIS A 140 0.45 3.49 2.04
N GLY A 141 1.31 3.73 1.04
CA GLY A 141 2.31 4.79 1.03
C GLY A 141 1.77 6.19 1.28
N ALA A 142 0.50 6.41 0.98
CA ALA A 142 -0.21 7.66 1.24
C ALA A 142 -0.26 8.05 2.72
N LEU A 143 -0.08 7.07 3.63
CA LEU A 143 0.00 7.28 5.07
C LEU A 143 1.45 7.20 5.60
N GLY A 144 2.45 7.30 4.73
CA GLY A 144 3.86 7.21 5.12
C GLY A 144 4.30 5.79 5.52
N ALA A 145 3.70 4.76 4.94
CA ALA A 145 4.07 3.35 5.15
C ALA A 145 4.80 2.78 3.92
N LEU A 146 5.90 2.06 4.12
CA LEU A 146 6.61 1.38 3.04
C LEU A 146 5.84 0.12 2.63
N ALA A 147 5.05 0.23 1.57
CA ALA A 147 4.09 -0.79 1.18
C ALA A 147 4.29 -1.27 -0.26
N HIS A 148 4.29 -2.60 -0.48
CA HIS A 148 4.50 -3.18 -1.81
C HIS A 148 3.91 -4.59 -1.94
N GLY A 149 3.57 -4.95 -3.19
CA GLY A 149 3.06 -6.27 -3.52
C GLY A 149 4.13 -7.35 -3.48
N ILE A 150 3.73 -8.57 -3.10
CA ILE A 150 4.60 -9.74 -2.99
C ILE A 150 4.00 -10.97 -3.70
N GLY A 151 4.86 -11.93 -4.06
CA GLY A 151 4.41 -13.19 -4.67
C GLY A 151 3.92 -14.22 -3.65
N THR A 152 3.22 -15.27 -4.10
CA THR A 152 2.69 -16.34 -3.23
C THR A 152 3.76 -17.01 -2.35
N SER A 153 4.98 -17.25 -2.85
CA SER A 153 6.05 -17.81 -2.02
C SER A 153 6.52 -16.84 -0.92
N GLU A 154 6.46 -15.53 -1.18
CA GLU A 154 6.78 -14.50 -0.19
C GLU A 154 5.67 -14.39 0.86
N VAL A 155 4.39 -14.59 0.47
CA VAL A 155 3.25 -14.64 1.42
C VAL A 155 3.50 -15.71 2.49
N GLU A 156 3.93 -16.91 2.10
CA GLU A 156 4.29 -17.97 3.07
C GLU A 156 5.45 -17.54 3.98
N HIS A 157 6.51 -16.95 3.41
CA HIS A 157 7.66 -16.49 4.19
C HIS A 157 7.29 -15.42 5.21
N VAL A 158 6.45 -14.45 4.84
CA VAL A 158 5.96 -13.42 5.77
C VAL A 158 5.15 -14.07 6.89
N LEU A 159 4.21 -14.94 6.55
CA LEU A 159 3.43 -15.66 7.57
C LEU A 159 4.36 -16.42 8.53
N ALA A 160 5.35 -17.14 8.00
CA ALA A 160 6.25 -17.98 8.80
C ALA A 160 7.27 -17.19 9.64
N THR A 161 7.63 -15.96 9.27
CA THR A 161 8.82 -15.28 9.85
C THR A 161 8.65 -13.79 10.14
N GLN A 162 7.60 -13.14 9.63
CA GLN A 162 7.46 -11.68 9.54
C GLN A 162 8.65 -10.96 8.91
N CYS A 163 9.43 -11.64 8.07
CA CYS A 163 10.57 -11.03 7.40
C CYS A 163 10.57 -11.36 5.91
N LEU A 164 11.13 -10.46 5.10
CA LEU A 164 11.35 -10.67 3.67
C LEU A 164 12.75 -10.29 3.25
N MET A 165 13.29 -11.06 2.31
CA MET A 165 14.53 -10.70 1.63
C MET A 165 14.23 -9.68 0.55
N GLN A 166 14.84 -8.50 0.62
CA GLN A 166 14.63 -7.40 -0.32
C GLN A 166 15.98 -6.77 -0.69
N LYS A 167 16.05 -6.18 -1.88
CA LYS A 167 17.13 -5.25 -2.24
C LYS A 167 16.62 -3.84 -2.05
N LYS A 168 17.44 -2.97 -1.46
CA LYS A 168 17.09 -1.56 -1.29
C LYS A 168 16.98 -0.91 -2.67
N MET A 169 15.88 -0.18 -2.90
CA MET A 169 15.64 0.55 -4.15
C MET A 169 16.33 1.93 -4.08
N LYS A 170 16.42 2.61 -5.21
CA LYS A 170 16.85 4.01 -5.26
C LYS A 170 15.72 4.96 -4.85
N ASN A 171 16.07 6.18 -4.45
CA ASN A 171 15.12 7.23 -4.10
C ASN A 171 14.77 8.08 -5.33
N MET A 172 13.49 8.17 -5.69
CA MET A 172 13.00 9.13 -6.68
C MET A 172 12.07 10.14 -6.01
N LEU A 173 12.29 11.43 -6.23
CA LEU A 173 11.36 12.49 -5.87
C LEU A 173 10.51 12.85 -7.07
N VAL A 174 9.18 12.81 -6.92
CA VAL A 174 8.25 13.44 -7.85
C VAL A 174 7.60 14.63 -7.15
N ARG A 175 8.01 15.83 -7.54
CA ARG A 175 7.57 17.09 -6.94
C ARG A 175 6.52 17.77 -7.82
N VAL A 176 5.33 18.02 -7.28
CA VAL A 176 4.22 18.69 -7.96
C VAL A 176 3.85 19.97 -7.20
N ASP A 177 4.35 21.11 -7.68
CA ASP A 177 4.18 22.40 -7.01
C ASP A 177 3.12 23.28 -7.66
N GLY A 178 2.55 24.20 -6.89
CA GLY A 178 1.44 25.06 -7.31
C GLY A 178 0.07 24.48 -6.98
N GLN A 179 -0.95 25.18 -7.47
CA GLN A 179 -2.36 24.86 -7.23
C GLN A 179 -2.99 24.20 -8.45
N LEU A 180 -3.79 23.17 -8.22
CA LEU A 180 -4.53 22.49 -9.29
C LEU A 180 -5.62 23.41 -9.86
N PRO A 181 -5.79 23.45 -11.20
CA PRO A 181 -6.94 24.10 -11.81
C PRO A 181 -8.27 23.46 -11.39
N THR A 182 -9.35 24.22 -11.52
CA THR A 182 -10.71 23.72 -11.24
C THR A 182 -11.03 22.49 -12.08
N GLY A 183 -11.54 21.43 -11.44
CA GLY A 183 -11.91 20.18 -12.10
C GLY A 183 -10.78 19.17 -12.24
N VAL A 184 -9.55 19.53 -11.82
CA VAL A 184 -8.38 18.66 -11.80
C VAL A 184 -8.27 18.00 -10.42
N THR A 185 -7.96 16.71 -10.40
CA THR A 185 -7.99 15.86 -9.21
C THR A 185 -6.66 15.12 -9.01
N ALA A 186 -6.55 14.38 -7.90
CA ALA A 186 -5.42 13.47 -7.66
C ALA A 186 -5.20 12.45 -8.78
N LYS A 187 -6.28 12.02 -9.45
CA LYS A 187 -6.18 11.10 -10.58
C LYS A 187 -5.46 11.76 -11.76
N ASP A 188 -5.76 13.02 -12.04
CA ASP A 188 -5.13 13.76 -13.12
C ASP A 188 -3.64 14.01 -12.83
N ILE A 189 -3.28 14.29 -11.56
CA ILE A 189 -1.88 14.37 -11.13
C ILE A 189 -1.13 13.08 -11.49
N VAL A 190 -1.62 11.93 -11.03
CA VAL A 190 -0.87 10.68 -11.21
C VAL A 190 -0.83 10.24 -12.67
N LEU A 191 -1.88 10.52 -13.45
CA LEU A 191 -1.85 10.32 -14.90
C LEU A 191 -0.83 11.23 -15.57
N ALA A 192 -0.74 12.52 -15.21
CA ALA A 192 0.27 13.43 -15.75
C ALA A 192 1.70 12.96 -15.39
N ILE A 193 1.91 12.43 -14.18
CA ILE A 193 3.18 11.83 -13.77
C ILE A 193 3.51 10.63 -14.66
N ILE A 194 2.59 9.66 -14.79
CA ILE A 194 2.80 8.44 -15.59
C ILE A 194 3.01 8.79 -17.07
N GLY A 195 2.27 9.74 -17.62
CA GLY A 195 2.47 10.23 -18.99
C GLY A 195 3.85 10.88 -19.20
N LYS A 196 4.40 11.52 -18.16
CA LYS A 196 5.72 12.15 -18.21
C LYS A 196 6.88 11.16 -18.09
N ILE A 197 6.78 10.17 -17.20
CA ILE A 197 7.90 9.24 -16.90
C ILE A 197 7.76 7.87 -17.58
N GLY A 198 6.57 7.57 -18.12
CA GLY A 198 6.24 6.28 -18.71
C GLY A 198 6.03 5.17 -17.68
N THR A 199 5.55 4.02 -18.15
CA THR A 199 5.30 2.83 -17.34
C THR A 199 6.56 2.19 -16.75
N ALA A 200 7.73 2.53 -17.28
CA ALA A 200 9.01 2.05 -16.77
C ALA A 200 9.79 3.11 -15.97
N GLY A 201 9.28 4.34 -15.85
CA GLY A 201 10.01 5.48 -15.29
C GLY A 201 10.48 5.29 -13.85
N GLY A 202 9.66 4.63 -13.02
CA GLY A 202 9.94 4.30 -11.63
C GLY A 202 10.68 2.98 -11.40
N THR A 203 11.08 2.26 -12.46
CA THR A 203 11.72 0.95 -12.31
C THR A 203 13.01 1.05 -11.50
N GLY A 204 13.09 0.29 -10.40
CA GLY A 204 14.25 0.31 -9.51
C GLY A 204 14.24 1.43 -8.46
N TYR A 205 13.16 2.20 -8.39
CA TYR A 205 12.97 3.28 -7.42
C TYR A 205 11.79 3.01 -6.47
N THR A 206 11.89 3.60 -5.28
CA THR A 206 10.73 4.01 -4.47
C THR A 206 10.45 5.47 -4.79
N ILE A 207 9.21 5.81 -5.11
CA ILE A 207 8.82 7.19 -5.43
C ILE A 207 8.32 7.87 -4.15
N GLU A 208 8.90 9.03 -3.82
CA GLU A 208 8.33 9.97 -2.86
C GLU A 208 7.59 11.06 -3.63
N PHE A 209 6.28 11.20 -3.37
CA PHE A 209 5.46 12.25 -3.94
C PHE A 209 5.42 13.43 -2.97
N ASP A 210 5.86 14.59 -3.43
CA ASP A 210 5.94 15.82 -2.65
C ASP A 210 5.46 17.02 -3.49
N GLY A 211 5.43 18.20 -2.87
CA GLY A 211 5.03 19.45 -3.48
C GLY A 211 3.70 19.95 -2.96
N GLU A 212 3.42 21.22 -3.22
CA GLU A 212 2.22 21.91 -2.72
C GLU A 212 0.92 21.19 -3.11
N ALA A 213 0.84 20.69 -4.36
CA ALA A 213 -0.35 20.01 -4.84
C ALA A 213 -0.58 18.68 -4.10
N ILE A 214 0.47 17.89 -3.85
CA ILE A 214 0.38 16.62 -3.13
C ILE A 214 -0.04 16.84 -1.67
N ARG A 215 0.57 17.83 -0.99
CA ARG A 215 0.23 18.16 0.41
C ARG A 215 -1.21 18.65 0.54
N SER A 216 -1.74 19.34 -0.48
CA SER A 216 -3.12 19.84 -0.50
C SER A 216 -4.18 18.76 -0.72
N LEU A 217 -3.79 17.53 -1.10
CA LEU A 217 -4.72 16.42 -1.26
C LEU A 217 -5.24 15.90 0.10
N SER A 218 -6.47 15.38 0.10
CA SER A 218 -6.93 14.48 1.17
C SER A 218 -6.10 13.19 1.20
N VAL A 219 -6.22 12.40 2.27
CA VAL A 219 -5.54 11.10 2.34
C VAL A 219 -5.99 10.17 1.21
N GLU A 220 -7.27 10.18 0.84
CA GLU A 220 -7.80 9.40 -0.28
C GLU A 220 -7.24 9.88 -1.64
N GLY A 221 -7.01 11.18 -1.79
CA GLY A 221 -6.28 11.72 -2.93
C GLY A 221 -4.85 11.21 -2.99
N ARG A 222 -4.14 11.21 -1.86
CA ARG A 222 -2.77 10.64 -1.75
C ARG A 222 -2.78 9.14 -2.04
N MET A 223 -3.79 8.40 -1.55
CA MET A 223 -4.00 6.98 -1.85
C MET A 223 -4.16 6.76 -3.35
N THR A 224 -4.89 7.62 -4.06
CA THR A 224 -5.01 7.56 -5.52
C THR A 224 -3.64 7.69 -6.22
N VAL A 225 -2.80 8.63 -5.75
CA VAL A 225 -1.45 8.83 -6.32
C VAL A 225 -0.54 7.63 -6.02
N CYS A 226 -0.47 7.18 -4.76
CA CYS A 226 0.39 6.06 -4.38
C CYS A 226 -0.09 4.71 -4.96
N ASN A 227 -1.40 4.53 -5.14
CA ASN A 227 -1.99 3.36 -5.77
C ASN A 227 -1.39 3.14 -7.17
N MET A 228 -1.28 4.22 -7.95
CA MET A 228 -0.80 4.14 -9.32
C MET A 228 0.74 4.26 -9.47
N ALA A 229 1.50 4.16 -8.37
CA ALA A 229 2.95 4.09 -8.43
C ALA A 229 3.43 2.85 -9.21
N ILE A 230 2.67 1.75 -9.15
CA ILE A 230 2.98 0.52 -9.87
C ILE A 230 2.80 0.67 -11.39
N GLU A 231 1.80 1.43 -11.85
CA GLU A 231 1.65 1.79 -13.26
C GLU A 231 2.76 2.70 -13.77
N ALA A 232 3.45 3.43 -12.89
CA ALA A 232 4.68 4.16 -13.22
C ALA A 232 5.95 3.28 -13.16
N GLY A 233 5.82 2.00 -12.81
CA GLY A 233 6.92 1.04 -12.72
C GLY A 233 7.64 1.00 -11.35
N ALA A 234 7.18 1.80 -10.37
CA ALA A 234 7.73 1.77 -9.02
C ALA A 234 6.99 0.77 -8.13
N ARG A 235 7.74 -0.01 -7.34
CA ARG A 235 7.14 -1.00 -6.43
C ARG A 235 6.44 -0.38 -5.22
N ALA A 236 6.82 0.84 -4.86
CA ALA A 236 6.28 1.59 -3.74
C ALA A 236 6.22 3.08 -4.06
N GLY A 237 5.17 3.73 -3.56
CA GLY A 237 5.03 5.17 -3.49
C GLY A 237 4.97 5.61 -2.03
N LEU A 238 5.36 6.84 -1.71
CA LEU A 238 5.34 7.39 -0.36
C LEU A 238 4.87 8.85 -0.37
N VAL A 239 4.09 9.23 0.64
CA VAL A 239 3.81 10.63 0.97
C VAL A 239 4.19 10.86 2.43
N ALA A 240 4.85 11.98 2.70
CA ALA A 240 5.28 12.38 4.02
C ALA A 240 4.09 12.57 4.98
N VAL A 241 4.32 12.27 6.26
CA VAL A 241 3.27 12.39 7.29
C VAL A 241 3.09 13.86 7.65
N ASP A 242 1.83 14.32 7.62
CA ASP A 242 1.43 15.64 8.10
C ASP A 242 0.17 15.55 8.97
N GLN A 243 -0.38 16.72 9.31
CA GLN A 243 -1.58 16.79 10.15
C GLN A 243 -2.79 16.09 9.50
N THR A 244 -2.95 16.18 8.18
CA THR A 244 -4.03 15.51 7.44
C THR A 244 -3.95 14.00 7.60
N THR A 245 -2.74 13.42 7.54
CA THR A 245 -2.51 12.00 7.80
C THR A 245 -2.90 11.63 9.24
N LEU A 246 -2.47 12.42 10.24
CA LEU A 246 -2.77 12.15 11.65
C LEU A 246 -4.28 12.24 11.94
N ASP A 247 -4.96 13.24 11.41
CA ASP A 247 -6.40 13.43 11.60
C ASP A 247 -7.19 12.27 10.97
N TYR A 248 -6.74 11.75 9.83
CA TYR A 248 -7.37 10.60 9.18
C TYR A 248 -7.28 9.33 10.03
N ILE A 249 -6.14 9.09 10.71
CA ILE A 249 -5.89 7.87 11.49
C ILE A 249 -6.50 7.94 12.89
N LYS A 250 -6.68 9.14 13.45
CA LYS A 250 -7.14 9.31 14.83
C LYS A 250 -8.50 8.64 15.06
N GLY A 251 -8.55 7.76 16.06
CA GLY A 251 -9.78 7.06 16.44
C GLY A 251 -10.20 5.91 15.52
N ARG A 252 -9.37 5.52 14.55
CA ARG A 252 -9.62 4.31 13.75
C ARG A 252 -9.51 3.04 14.62
N PRO A 253 -10.26 1.96 14.31
CA PRO A 253 -10.34 0.76 15.15
C PRO A 253 -8.99 0.15 15.58
N PHE A 254 -8.00 0.12 14.69
CA PHE A 254 -6.66 -0.43 14.96
C PHE A 254 -5.60 0.65 15.23
N ALA A 255 -5.99 1.93 15.26
CA ALA A 255 -5.09 3.00 15.65
C ALA A 255 -4.82 2.98 17.17
N PRO A 256 -3.63 3.39 17.62
CA PRO A 256 -3.36 3.55 19.04
C PRO A 256 -4.26 4.62 19.65
N ALA A 257 -4.50 4.52 20.96
CA ALA A 257 -5.31 5.46 21.72
C ALA A 257 -4.58 5.92 22.99
N GLY A 258 -5.07 7.01 23.60
CA GLY A 258 -4.54 7.56 24.85
C GLY A 258 -3.06 7.95 24.75
N GLU A 259 -2.26 7.62 25.76
CA GLU A 259 -0.83 7.97 25.80
C GLU A 259 -0.02 7.35 24.65
N VAL A 260 -0.43 6.18 24.15
CA VAL A 260 0.23 5.53 23.00
C VAL A 260 -0.03 6.33 21.72
N TRP A 261 -1.22 6.91 21.57
CA TRP A 261 -1.53 7.81 20.45
C TRP A 261 -0.63 9.06 20.49
N GLU A 262 -0.48 9.70 21.65
CA GLU A 262 0.33 10.90 21.79
C GLU A 262 1.80 10.65 21.39
N ARG A 263 2.37 9.54 21.86
CA ARG A 263 3.73 9.13 21.48
C ARG A 263 3.83 8.76 20.00
N ALA A 264 2.82 8.08 19.45
CA ALA A 264 2.80 7.68 18.05
C ALA A 264 2.75 8.91 17.14
N GLN A 265 1.87 9.88 17.39
CA GLN A 265 1.79 11.08 16.56
C GLN A 265 3.08 11.91 16.60
N GLU A 266 3.74 12.00 17.76
CA GLU A 266 5.03 12.69 17.87
C GLU A 266 6.11 12.00 17.05
N ALA A 267 6.20 10.67 17.13
CA ALA A 267 7.13 9.89 16.31
C ALA A 267 6.82 10.01 14.81
N TRP A 268 5.54 9.91 14.43
CA TRP A 268 5.11 9.94 13.04
C TRP A 268 5.34 11.29 12.37
N ARG A 269 5.33 12.42 13.10
CA ARG A 269 5.69 13.73 12.54
C ARG A 269 7.12 13.81 12.01
N ASN A 270 8.01 12.92 12.46
CA ASN A 270 9.39 12.83 11.97
C ASN A 270 9.52 11.98 10.69
N LEU A 271 8.42 11.37 10.23
CA LEU A 271 8.34 10.63 8.97
C LEU A 271 8.12 11.58 7.79
N VAL A 272 9.13 12.41 7.59
CA VAL A 272 9.31 13.34 6.48
C VAL A 272 10.76 13.22 6.02
N SER A 273 11.08 13.49 4.76
CA SER A 273 12.49 13.58 4.33
C SER A 273 13.20 14.74 5.03
N ASP A 274 14.47 14.56 5.35
CA ASP A 274 15.32 15.66 5.87
C ASP A 274 15.54 16.72 4.78
N GLU A 275 15.76 17.99 5.17
CA GLU A 275 15.90 19.12 4.22
C GLU A 275 17.08 18.94 3.26
N ASP A 276 18.16 18.28 3.69
CA ASP A 276 19.36 17.99 2.92
C ASP A 276 19.42 16.53 2.41
N ALA A 277 18.28 15.83 2.40
CA ALA A 277 18.18 14.48 1.83
C ALA A 277 18.44 14.50 0.31
N VAL A 278 19.16 13.49 -0.17
CA VAL A 278 19.54 13.36 -1.58
C VAL A 278 18.68 12.29 -2.25
N PHE A 279 18.05 12.66 -3.36
CA PHE A 279 17.31 11.75 -4.22
C PHE A 279 18.16 11.36 -5.43
N ASP A 280 18.13 10.08 -5.82
CA ASP A 280 18.83 9.57 -6.99
C ASP A 280 18.24 10.11 -8.30
N ALA A 281 16.96 10.46 -8.30
CA ALA A 281 16.24 11.09 -9.41
C ALA A 281 15.21 12.09 -8.89
N VAL A 282 15.02 13.19 -9.64
CA VAL A 282 14.00 14.21 -9.35
C VAL A 282 13.20 14.50 -10.60
N VAL A 283 11.88 14.46 -10.49
CA VAL A 283 10.92 14.80 -11.56
C VAL A 283 10.01 15.90 -11.04
N GLU A 284 9.98 17.03 -11.74
CA GLU A 284 9.20 18.19 -11.33
C GLU A 284 8.03 18.42 -12.29
N LEU A 285 6.85 18.72 -11.75
CA LEU A 285 5.67 19.13 -12.49
C LEU A 285 5.09 20.39 -11.85
N ASN A 286 4.55 21.28 -12.67
CA ASN A 286 3.78 22.42 -12.22
C ASN A 286 2.29 22.04 -12.26
N ALA A 287 1.63 22.10 -11.10
CA ALA A 287 0.23 21.73 -10.94
C ALA A 287 -0.72 22.56 -11.83
N ALA A 288 -0.36 23.82 -12.10
CA ALA A 288 -1.17 24.71 -12.93
C ALA A 288 -1.22 24.27 -14.41
N ASP A 289 -0.26 23.47 -14.85
CA ASP A 289 -0.18 22.94 -16.22
C ASP A 289 -0.91 21.60 -16.37
N ILE A 290 -1.43 21.02 -15.27
CA ILE A 290 -2.16 19.76 -15.30
C ILE A 290 -3.61 20.04 -15.65
N GLU A 291 -4.04 19.53 -16.80
CA GLU A 291 -5.44 19.53 -17.23
C GLU A 291 -6.14 18.21 -16.84
N PRO A 292 -7.48 18.13 -16.89
CA PRO A 292 -8.18 16.85 -16.76
C PRO A 292 -7.64 15.83 -17.77
N GLN A 293 -7.23 14.66 -17.29
CA GLN A 293 -6.53 13.63 -18.05
C GLN A 293 -7.40 12.40 -18.29
N VAL A 294 -7.12 11.71 -19.40
CA VAL A 294 -7.63 10.37 -19.67
C VAL A 294 -6.52 9.49 -20.22
N THR A 295 -6.49 8.22 -19.82
CA THR A 295 -5.68 7.21 -20.50
C THR A 295 -6.45 6.66 -21.69
N TRP A 296 -5.84 6.66 -22.87
CA TRP A 296 -6.40 6.08 -24.09
C TRP A 296 -5.61 4.83 -24.50
N GLY A 297 -6.24 3.91 -25.23
CA GLY A 297 -5.55 2.71 -25.72
C GLY A 297 -5.33 1.64 -24.65
N THR A 298 -4.17 0.96 -24.67
CA THR A 298 -3.90 -0.27 -23.91
C THR A 298 -2.77 -0.13 -22.90
N SER A 299 -2.27 1.08 -22.66
CA SER A 299 -1.17 1.33 -21.71
C SER A 299 -1.49 2.54 -20.81
N PRO A 300 -1.20 2.47 -19.50
CA PRO A 300 -1.39 3.60 -18.59
C PRO A 300 -0.59 4.87 -18.94
N GLU A 301 0.51 4.77 -19.70
CA GLU A 301 1.31 5.93 -20.14
C GLU A 301 0.74 6.66 -21.36
N MET A 302 -0.26 6.08 -22.03
CA MET A 302 -0.95 6.72 -23.14
C MET A 302 -1.95 7.74 -22.58
N VAL A 303 -1.44 8.85 -22.09
CA VAL A 303 -2.19 9.91 -21.41
C VAL A 303 -2.46 11.05 -22.38
N ALA A 304 -3.68 11.56 -22.39
CA ALA A 304 -4.09 12.73 -23.16
C ALA A 304 -5.01 13.64 -22.33
N PRO A 305 -5.00 14.95 -22.61
CA PRO A 305 -6.02 15.86 -22.08
C PRO A 305 -7.41 15.44 -22.57
N ILE A 306 -8.42 15.72 -21.75
CA ILE A 306 -9.82 15.55 -22.16
C ILE A 306 -10.24 16.62 -23.20
N ASN A 307 -9.58 17.77 -23.21
CA ASN A 307 -9.92 18.93 -24.06
C ASN A 307 -9.07 19.03 -25.33
#